data_AF-A0A6B2L7Z7-F1
#
_entry.id   AF-A0A6B2L7Z7-F1
#
_cell.length_a   1.000
_cell.length_b   1.000
_cell.length_c   1.000
_cell.angle_alpha   90.00
_cell.angle_beta   90.00
_cell.angle_gamma   90.00
#
_symmetry.space_group_name_H-M   'P 1'
#
loop_
_entity.id
_entity.type
_entity.pdbx_description
1 polymer ?
#
loop_
_entity_poly.entity_id
_entity_poly.type
_entity_poly.pdbx_seq_one_letter_code
_entity_poly.pdbx_strand_id
1 'polypeptide(L)'
;MNCLMGMSGIYITFHTETESFIIDKTVEDSMVSVINTFLPICSNYVFVSKFIKTESLNSKGLICKFVCFAMQLLLKEYLILVTQFEKLLREGQLTISRLVIEIEDAAKMMNTLYIISKAIMTGQCKGGAILNLLYELSLRGGDQETYYFLLQYGSKPYFEMMNDWIKSGDLVDPHKEFMIYEQPTDQNQQNTEESYLQNRFSIVDQNVFCLMKDCVHKIVNIGKYVRIIQQSDKKINMKNVELLEFSLEENYYIQKTNEIHSITSKNLLNLLQDRHNLYDVFSHLKAVYLFGKKDIMDWFWVKAEEHLKKVPSQLSLPQLQIYLDTALSSSSYAQLFPDDK
;
A
#
# COMPACT_ATOMS: atom_id res chain seq x y z
N MET A 1 -42.01 3.62 7.51
CA MET A 1 -41.50 3.96 6.16
C MET A 1 -40.70 5.25 6.19
N ASN A 2 -41.30 6.42 6.43
CA ASN A 2 -40.58 7.70 6.48
C ASN A 2 -39.34 7.69 7.42
N CYS A 3 -39.47 7.08 8.60
CA CYS A 3 -38.37 6.98 9.57
C CYS A 3 -37.22 6.09 9.10
N LEU A 4 -37.50 5.06 8.27
CA LEU A 4 -36.46 4.21 7.67
C LEU A 4 -35.61 4.99 6.66
N MET A 5 -36.15 6.07 6.08
CA MET A 5 -35.40 6.99 5.23
C MET A 5 -34.75 8.14 6.02
N GLY A 6 -34.77 8.09 7.35
CA GLY A 6 -34.26 9.16 8.21
C GLY A 6 -35.14 10.41 8.27
N MET A 7 -36.38 10.35 7.81
CA MET A 7 -37.34 11.47 7.90
C MET A 7 -38.26 11.32 9.12
N SER A 8 -38.70 12.44 9.68
CA SER A 8 -39.73 12.45 10.72
C SER A 8 -41.05 11.88 10.17
N GLY A 9 -41.63 10.93 10.88
CA GLY A 9 -42.97 10.43 10.64
C GLY A 9 -44.01 11.22 11.43
N ILE A 10 -45.28 10.79 11.31
CA ILE A 10 -46.41 11.39 12.02
C ILE A 10 -46.41 10.99 13.51
N TYR A 11 -46.08 9.73 13.80
CA TYR A 11 -46.07 9.16 15.16
C TYR A 11 -44.66 8.99 15.76
N ILE A 12 -43.63 9.16 14.95
CA ILE A 12 -42.23 9.00 15.35
C ILE A 12 -41.48 10.24 14.84
N THR A 13 -41.00 11.06 15.76
CA THR A 13 -40.29 12.30 15.45
C THR A 13 -38.79 12.11 15.61
N PHE A 14 -38.00 12.69 14.70
CA PHE A 14 -36.55 12.65 14.76
C PHE A 14 -36.03 13.91 15.46
N HIS A 15 -35.31 13.75 16.57
CA HIS A 15 -34.62 14.87 17.21
C HIS A 15 -33.20 15.02 16.67
N THR A 16 -32.93 16.16 16.06
CA THR A 16 -31.65 16.50 15.42
C THR A 16 -30.50 16.70 16.42
N GLU A 17 -30.78 17.00 17.69
CA GLU A 17 -29.77 17.28 18.72
C GLU A 17 -29.23 16.01 19.41
N THR A 18 -30.08 14.99 19.56
CA THR A 18 -29.72 13.73 20.24
C THR A 18 -29.53 12.56 19.28
N GLU A 19 -29.73 12.78 17.97
CA GLU A 19 -29.72 11.74 16.92
C GLU A 19 -30.62 10.54 17.26
N SER A 20 -31.70 10.78 18.00
CA SER A 20 -32.60 9.75 18.51
C SER A 20 -34.04 10.00 18.09
N PHE A 21 -34.78 8.93 17.84
CA PHE A 21 -36.20 8.98 17.52
C PHE A 21 -37.05 8.88 18.79
N ILE A 22 -38.07 9.73 18.92
CA ILE A 22 -39.03 9.70 20.02
C ILE A 22 -40.37 9.20 19.48
N ILE A 23 -40.94 8.21 20.16
CA ILE A 23 -42.26 7.65 19.87
C ILE A 23 -43.31 8.46 20.64
N ASP A 24 -44.41 8.81 19.97
CA ASP A 24 -45.52 9.49 20.61
C ASP A 24 -46.23 8.58 21.63
N LYS A 25 -46.72 9.16 22.74
CA LYS A 25 -47.33 8.44 23.88
C LYS A 25 -48.70 7.83 23.57
N THR A 26 -49.21 8.05 22.36
CA THR A 26 -50.52 7.63 21.87
C THR A 26 -50.53 6.21 21.30
N VAL A 27 -49.37 5.57 21.20
CA VAL A 27 -49.19 4.25 20.59
C VAL A 27 -49.30 3.13 21.63
N GLU A 28 -49.99 2.04 21.30
CA GLU A 28 -50.10 0.85 22.17
C GLU A 28 -48.73 0.23 22.52
N ASP A 29 -48.57 -0.27 23.75
CA ASP A 29 -47.31 -0.85 24.25
C ASP A 29 -46.77 -2.02 23.39
N SER A 30 -47.67 -2.79 22.78
CA SER A 30 -47.32 -3.87 21.83
C SER A 30 -46.63 -3.32 20.58
N MET A 31 -47.12 -2.20 20.04
CA MET A 31 -46.54 -1.51 18.88
C MET A 31 -45.25 -0.78 19.24
N VAL A 32 -45.16 -0.22 20.44
CA VAL A 32 -43.93 0.41 20.97
C VAL A 32 -42.79 -0.60 21.01
N SER A 33 -43.05 -1.84 21.45
CA SER A 33 -42.03 -2.89 21.49
C SER A 33 -41.46 -3.21 20.11
N VAL A 34 -42.31 -3.23 19.09
CA VAL A 34 -41.94 -3.51 17.70
C VAL A 34 -41.23 -2.31 17.07
N ILE A 35 -41.68 -1.08 17.35
CA ILE A 35 -41.03 0.15 16.89
C ILE A 35 -39.60 0.24 17.44
N ASN A 36 -39.39 -0.11 18.71
CA ASN A 36 -38.07 -0.12 19.34
C ASN A 36 -37.07 -1.05 18.64
N THR A 37 -37.54 -2.10 17.96
CA THR A 37 -36.69 -2.96 17.12
C THR A 37 -36.18 -2.24 15.86
N PHE A 38 -36.95 -1.29 15.31
CA PHE A 38 -36.60 -0.55 14.08
C PHE A 38 -35.86 0.76 14.33
N LEU A 39 -36.00 1.36 15.51
CA LEU A 39 -35.37 2.65 15.83
C LEU A 39 -33.84 2.66 15.70
N PRO A 40 -33.10 1.59 16.09
CA PRO A 40 -31.66 1.53 15.90
C PRO A 40 -31.27 1.61 14.42
N ILE A 41 -32.01 0.96 13.53
CA ILE A 41 -31.76 0.98 12.08
C ILE A 41 -31.87 2.40 11.53
N CYS A 42 -32.92 3.11 11.91
CA CYS A 42 -33.16 4.48 11.49
C CYS A 42 -32.05 5.43 11.98
N SER A 43 -31.63 5.26 13.23
CA SER A 43 -30.57 6.07 13.84
C SER A 43 -29.22 5.80 13.19
N ASN A 44 -28.91 4.52 12.94
CA ASN A 44 -27.71 4.09 12.23
C ASN A 44 -27.68 4.66 10.80
N TYR A 45 -28.80 4.62 10.07
CA TYR A 45 -28.91 5.19 8.73
C TYR A 45 -28.58 6.69 8.72
N VAL A 46 -29.17 7.47 9.65
CA VAL A 46 -28.90 8.91 9.73
C VAL A 46 -27.42 9.16 10.03
N PHE A 47 -26.84 8.44 10.98
CA PHE A 47 -25.43 8.58 11.33
C PHE A 47 -24.51 8.25 10.14
N VAL A 48 -24.72 7.11 9.47
CA VAL A 48 -23.91 6.69 8.32
C VAL A 48 -24.07 7.68 7.16
N SER A 49 -25.28 8.18 6.91
CA SER A 49 -25.52 9.18 5.87
C SER A 49 -24.80 10.51 6.14
N LYS A 50 -24.74 10.94 7.40
CA LYS A 50 -24.00 12.13 7.85
C LYS A 50 -22.49 11.91 7.78
N PHE A 51 -22.03 10.72 8.16
CA PHE A 51 -20.62 10.31 8.04
C PHE A 51 -20.14 10.40 6.59
N ILE A 52 -20.86 9.79 5.64
CA ILE A 52 -20.51 9.84 4.21
C ILE A 52 -20.44 11.27 3.69
N LYS A 53 -21.39 12.14 4.07
CA LYS A 53 -21.37 13.57 3.70
C LYS A 53 -20.19 14.32 4.29
N THR A 54 -19.80 14.00 5.52
CA THR A 54 -18.70 14.67 6.22
C THR A 54 -17.34 14.23 5.70
N GLU A 55 -17.14 12.92 5.48
CA GLU A 55 -15.86 12.37 5.01
C GLU A 55 -15.63 12.55 3.50
N SER A 56 -16.69 12.78 2.71
CA SER A 56 -16.51 13.19 1.31
C SER A 56 -15.94 14.61 1.18
N LEU A 57 -16.24 15.48 2.16
CA LEU A 57 -15.73 16.86 2.22
C LEU A 57 -14.35 16.92 2.88
N ASN A 58 -14.13 16.12 3.93
CA ASN A 58 -12.84 16.06 4.61
C ASN A 58 -11.88 15.22 3.77
N SER A 59 -10.79 15.83 3.29
CA SER A 59 -9.76 15.19 2.49
C SER A 59 -8.91 14.16 3.27
N LYS A 60 -9.53 13.16 3.90
CA LYS A 60 -8.85 12.14 4.74
C LYS A 60 -8.13 11.06 3.93
N GLY A 61 -8.18 11.14 2.60
CA GLY A 61 -7.43 10.28 1.68
C GLY A 61 -8.32 9.58 0.64
N LEU A 62 -7.71 8.90 -0.32
CA LEU A 62 -8.35 8.11 -1.36
C LEU A 62 -9.02 6.86 -0.79
N ILE A 63 -8.38 6.15 0.12
CA ILE A 63 -8.91 4.89 0.67
C ILE A 63 -10.22 5.15 1.41
N CYS A 64 -10.25 6.19 2.25
CA CYS A 64 -11.46 6.61 2.95
C CYS A 64 -12.59 6.96 1.96
N LYS A 65 -12.28 7.68 0.87
CA LYS A 65 -13.28 8.03 -0.17
C LYS A 65 -13.85 6.80 -0.85
N PHE A 66 -13.02 5.82 -1.20
CA PHE A 66 -13.49 4.57 -1.81
C PHE A 66 -14.36 3.76 -0.84
N VAL A 67 -13.99 3.69 0.44
CA VAL A 67 -14.83 3.06 1.47
C VAL A 67 -16.17 3.80 1.61
N CYS A 68 -16.17 5.13 1.70
CA CYS A 68 -17.40 5.93 1.77
C CYS A 68 -18.28 5.74 0.52
N PHE A 69 -17.68 5.63 -0.67
CA PHE A 69 -18.40 5.34 -1.90
C PHE A 69 -19.04 3.95 -1.87
N ALA A 70 -18.32 2.93 -1.40
CA ALA A 70 -18.86 1.58 -1.24
C ALA A 70 -20.01 1.55 -0.22
N MET A 71 -19.88 2.25 0.92
CA MET A 71 -20.98 2.43 1.87
C MET A 71 -22.18 3.11 1.23
N GLN A 72 -21.96 4.11 0.37
CA GLN A 72 -23.03 4.79 -0.35
C GLN A 72 -23.78 3.86 -1.31
N LEU A 73 -23.10 2.88 -1.93
CA LEU A 73 -23.75 1.87 -2.76
C LEU A 73 -24.68 0.97 -1.92
N LEU A 74 -24.20 0.48 -0.78
CA LEU A 74 -25.01 -0.32 0.15
C LEU A 74 -26.22 0.45 0.68
N LEU A 75 -26.05 1.75 0.99
CA LEU A 75 -27.18 2.61 1.37
C LEU A 75 -28.20 2.79 0.25
N LYS A 76 -27.78 2.81 -1.03
CA LYS A 76 -28.72 2.89 -2.16
C LYS A 76 -29.53 1.60 -2.28
N GLU A 77 -28.90 0.44 -2.11
CA GLU A 77 -29.59 -0.86 -2.10
C GLU A 77 -30.62 -0.93 -0.96
N TYR A 78 -30.26 -0.44 0.23
CA TYR A 78 -31.20 -0.29 1.33
C TYR A 78 -32.40 0.60 0.98
N LEU A 79 -32.17 1.76 0.36
CA LEU A 79 -33.27 2.64 -0.04
C LEU A 79 -34.18 2.00 -1.10
N ILE A 80 -33.63 1.22 -2.02
CA ILE A 80 -34.42 0.44 -2.98
C ILE A 80 -35.28 -0.57 -2.23
N LEU A 81 -34.74 -1.29 -1.25
CA LEU A 81 -35.53 -2.20 -0.41
C LEU A 81 -36.68 -1.47 0.31
N VAL A 82 -36.43 -0.28 0.87
CA VAL A 82 -37.48 0.54 1.49
C VAL A 82 -38.58 0.90 0.47
N THR A 83 -38.21 1.25 -0.77
CA THR A 83 -39.22 1.53 -1.81
C THR A 83 -40.05 0.30 -2.20
N GLN A 84 -39.46 -0.90 -2.16
CA GLN A 84 -40.17 -2.15 -2.39
C GLN A 84 -41.18 -2.41 -1.26
N PHE A 85 -40.80 -2.18 -0.01
CA PHE A 85 -41.73 -2.27 1.11
C PHE A 85 -42.87 -1.25 1.00
N GLU A 86 -42.61 -0.02 0.54
CA GLU A 86 -43.68 0.98 0.31
C GLU A 86 -44.68 0.51 -0.73
N LYS A 87 -44.21 -0.14 -1.80
CA LYS A 87 -45.08 -0.74 -2.82
C LYS A 87 -45.96 -1.85 -2.22
N LEU A 88 -45.38 -2.78 -1.47
CA LEU A 88 -46.11 -3.87 -0.82
C LEU A 88 -47.14 -3.35 0.19
N LEU A 89 -46.82 -2.25 0.87
CA LEU A 89 -47.75 -1.58 1.78
C LEU A 89 -48.94 -0.98 1.02
N ARG A 90 -48.72 -0.34 -0.13
CA ARG A 90 -49.81 0.19 -0.97
C ARG A 90 -50.71 -0.91 -1.53
N GLU A 91 -50.15 -2.09 -1.80
CA GLU A 91 -50.88 -3.26 -2.25
C GLU A 91 -51.62 -3.99 -1.11
N GLY A 92 -51.45 -3.55 0.15
CA GLY A 92 -52.11 -4.13 1.32
C GLY A 92 -51.56 -5.48 1.77
N GLN A 93 -50.41 -5.89 1.24
CA GLN A 93 -49.82 -7.23 1.46
C GLN A 93 -48.73 -7.24 2.54
N LEU A 94 -48.42 -6.08 3.12
CA LEU A 94 -47.37 -5.91 4.11
C LEU A 94 -47.93 -5.87 5.52
N THR A 95 -47.69 -6.93 6.29
CA THR A 95 -47.90 -6.93 7.74
C THR A 95 -46.63 -6.48 8.47
N ILE A 96 -46.78 -5.91 9.67
CA ILE A 96 -45.63 -5.48 10.49
C ILE A 96 -44.70 -6.67 10.76
N SER A 97 -45.24 -7.84 11.09
CA SER A 97 -44.46 -9.06 11.34
C SER A 97 -43.64 -9.49 10.12
N ARG A 98 -44.18 -9.36 8.90
CA ARG A 98 -43.42 -9.64 7.67
C ARG A 98 -42.29 -8.64 7.48
N LEU A 99 -42.54 -7.36 7.73
CA LEU A 99 -41.51 -6.32 7.63
C LEU A 99 -40.36 -6.54 8.65
N VAL A 100 -40.65 -7.00 9.88
CA VAL A 100 -39.61 -7.33 10.88
C VAL A 100 -38.63 -8.38 10.34
N ILE A 101 -39.16 -9.43 9.69
CA ILE A 101 -38.35 -10.53 9.16
C ILE A 101 -37.53 -10.06 7.96
N GLU A 102 -38.18 -9.40 6.99
CA GLU A 102 -37.52 -8.98 5.75
C GLU A 102 -36.48 -7.87 5.95
N ILE A 103 -36.59 -7.07 7.02
CA ILE A 103 -35.60 -6.03 7.32
C ILE A 103 -34.39 -6.55 8.10
N GLU A 104 -34.43 -7.78 8.63
CA GLU A 104 -33.44 -8.28 9.58
C GLU A 104 -32.02 -8.26 8.99
N ASP A 105 -31.86 -8.68 7.74
CA ASP A 105 -30.56 -8.70 7.08
C ASP A 105 -30.07 -7.28 6.75
N ALA A 106 -30.98 -6.40 6.32
CA ALA A 106 -30.69 -4.98 6.16
C ALA A 106 -30.30 -4.32 7.49
N ALA A 107 -30.85 -4.77 8.62
CA ALA A 107 -30.50 -4.30 9.95
C ALA A 107 -29.08 -4.70 10.35
N LYS A 108 -28.68 -5.95 10.05
CA LYS A 108 -27.31 -6.44 10.28
C LYS A 108 -26.29 -5.64 9.47
N MET A 109 -26.57 -5.41 8.18
CA MET A 109 -25.74 -4.58 7.31
C MET A 109 -25.63 -3.14 7.84
N MET A 110 -26.75 -2.49 8.16
CA MET A 110 -26.78 -1.12 8.66
C MET A 110 -26.03 -0.96 9.99
N ASN A 111 -26.16 -1.94 10.89
CA ASN A 111 -25.42 -1.96 12.15
C ASN A 111 -23.91 -2.11 11.92
N THR A 112 -23.51 -2.98 10.98
CA THR A 112 -22.12 -3.14 10.58
C THR A 112 -21.54 -1.83 10.03
N LEU A 113 -22.28 -1.15 9.15
CA LEU A 113 -21.89 0.17 8.62
C LEU A 113 -21.75 1.23 9.73
N TYR A 114 -22.64 1.23 10.72
CA TYR A 114 -22.55 2.14 11.86
C TYR A 114 -21.29 1.89 12.70
N ILE A 115 -21.00 0.63 13.03
CA ILE A 115 -19.81 0.26 13.81
C ILE A 115 -18.53 0.71 13.08
N ILE A 116 -18.45 0.45 11.78
CA ILE A 116 -17.29 0.87 10.95
C ILE A 116 -17.17 2.40 10.92
N SER A 117 -18.27 3.11 10.64
CA SER A 117 -18.27 4.58 10.56
C SER A 117 -17.83 5.20 11.88
N LYS A 118 -18.34 4.66 13.00
CA LYS A 118 -17.95 5.10 14.34
C LYS A 118 -16.47 4.83 14.62
N ALA A 119 -16.00 3.62 14.29
CA ALA A 119 -14.61 3.23 14.49
C ALA A 119 -13.63 4.11 13.69
N ILE A 120 -13.94 4.42 12.43
CA ILE A 120 -13.13 5.33 11.59
C ILE A 120 -13.12 6.74 12.18
N MET A 121 -14.27 7.24 12.66
CA MET A 121 -14.37 8.57 13.26
C MET A 121 -13.57 8.67 14.57
N THR A 122 -13.64 7.66 15.43
CA THR A 122 -12.93 7.65 16.72
C THR A 122 -11.44 7.42 16.56
N GLY A 123 -11.04 6.57 15.62
CA GLY A 123 -9.64 6.17 15.44
C GLY A 123 -8.79 7.19 14.68
N GLN A 124 -9.42 8.19 14.03
CA GLN A 124 -8.75 9.12 13.11
C GLN A 124 -7.81 8.42 12.11
N CYS A 125 -8.15 7.19 11.73
CA CYS A 125 -7.34 6.35 10.86
C CYS A 125 -7.29 6.95 9.45
N LYS A 126 -6.13 6.84 8.79
CA LYS A 126 -5.92 7.26 7.41
C LYS A 126 -5.23 6.15 6.62
N GLY A 127 -5.48 6.09 5.32
CA GLY A 127 -4.79 5.16 4.43
C GLY A 127 -4.92 3.70 4.81
N GLY A 128 -3.79 2.98 4.79
CA GLY A 128 -3.72 1.54 5.11
C GLY A 128 -4.25 1.17 6.51
N ALA A 129 -4.22 2.09 7.47
CA ALA A 129 -4.81 1.86 8.79
C ALA A 129 -6.34 1.63 8.73
N ILE A 130 -7.04 2.23 7.75
CA ILE A 130 -8.48 1.99 7.54
C ILE A 130 -8.72 0.56 7.07
N LEU A 131 -7.87 0.03 6.18
CA LEU A 131 -7.99 -1.36 5.70
C LEU A 131 -7.73 -2.35 6.83
N ASN A 132 -6.71 -2.09 7.66
CA ASN A 132 -6.43 -2.89 8.85
C ASN A 132 -7.61 -2.89 9.82
N LEU A 133 -8.19 -1.71 10.08
CA LEU A 133 -9.36 -1.59 10.95
C LEU A 133 -10.56 -2.37 10.40
N LEU A 134 -10.83 -2.28 9.10
CA LEU A 134 -11.91 -3.04 8.45
C LEU A 134 -11.70 -4.55 8.58
N TYR A 135 -10.46 -5.02 8.38
CA TYR A 135 -10.11 -6.43 8.52
C TYR A 135 -10.17 -6.90 9.99
N GLU A 136 -9.69 -6.11 10.94
CA GLU A 136 -9.80 -6.44 12.37
C GLU A 136 -11.26 -6.51 12.82
N LEU A 137 -12.11 -5.62 12.32
CA LEU A 137 -13.54 -5.64 12.61
C LEU A 137 -14.24 -6.86 11.98
N SER A 138 -13.83 -7.29 10.78
CA SER A 138 -14.40 -8.49 10.17
C SER A 138 -14.12 -9.74 11.01
N LEU A 139 -12.94 -9.84 11.63
CA LEU A 139 -12.59 -10.93 12.54
C LEU A 139 -13.41 -10.95 13.84
N ARG A 140 -13.90 -9.79 14.31
CA ARG A 140 -14.72 -9.68 15.53
C ARG A 140 -16.17 -10.16 15.33
N GLY A 141 -16.56 -10.44 14.10
CA GLY A 141 -17.89 -10.94 13.74
C GLY A 141 -18.83 -9.85 13.21
N GLY A 142 -20.02 -10.27 12.80
CA GLY A 142 -21.00 -9.43 12.10
C GLY A 142 -21.21 -9.90 10.68
N ASP A 143 -21.73 -9.01 9.83
CA ASP A 143 -22.03 -9.32 8.44
C ASP A 143 -20.75 -9.36 7.58
N GLN A 144 -20.24 -10.57 7.34
CA GLN A 144 -19.00 -10.81 6.60
C GLN A 144 -19.08 -10.35 5.15
N GLU A 145 -20.27 -10.40 4.53
CA GLU A 145 -20.45 -9.98 3.14
C GLU A 145 -20.22 -8.47 3.00
N THR A 146 -20.79 -7.69 3.93
CA THR A 146 -20.57 -6.24 3.99
C THR A 146 -19.10 -5.90 4.21
N TYR A 147 -18.41 -6.58 5.14
CA TYR A 147 -16.97 -6.34 5.35
C TYR A 147 -16.13 -6.67 4.12
N TYR A 148 -16.39 -7.82 3.49
CA TYR A 148 -15.68 -8.23 2.29
C TYR A 148 -15.88 -7.24 1.15
N PHE A 149 -17.13 -6.80 0.92
CA PHE A 149 -17.45 -5.80 -0.09
C PHE A 149 -16.71 -4.48 0.16
N LEU A 150 -16.73 -3.98 1.40
CA LEU A 150 -16.03 -2.74 1.75
C LEU A 150 -14.51 -2.87 1.62
N LEU A 151 -13.93 -4.00 2.03
CA LEU A 151 -12.50 -4.26 1.87
C LEU A 151 -12.11 -4.32 0.39
N GLN A 152 -12.87 -5.05 -0.43
CA GLN A 152 -12.60 -5.20 -1.86
C GLN A 152 -12.65 -3.86 -2.61
N TYR A 153 -13.58 -2.98 -2.27
CA TYR A 153 -13.65 -1.65 -2.88
C TYR A 153 -12.64 -0.67 -2.29
N GLY A 154 -12.47 -0.67 -0.97
CA GLY A 154 -11.56 0.22 -0.25
C GLY A 154 -10.09 -0.04 -0.56
N SER A 155 -9.72 -1.29 -0.83
CA SER A 155 -8.34 -1.66 -1.11
C SER A 155 -7.89 -1.35 -2.54
N LYS A 156 -8.81 -1.14 -3.50
CA LYS A 156 -8.48 -0.81 -4.90
C LYS A 156 -7.41 0.27 -5.05
N PRO A 157 -7.58 1.49 -4.50
CA PRO A 157 -6.55 2.53 -4.60
C PRO A 157 -5.21 2.10 -3.98
N TYR A 158 -5.22 1.31 -2.91
CA TYR A 158 -4.00 0.80 -2.29
C TYR A 158 -3.25 -0.18 -3.21
N PHE A 159 -3.98 -1.10 -3.86
CA PHE A 159 -3.41 -2.03 -4.82
C PHE A 159 -2.97 -1.34 -6.11
N GLU A 160 -3.68 -0.31 -6.58
CA GLU A 160 -3.27 0.51 -7.71
C GLU A 160 -1.91 1.18 -7.43
N MET A 161 -1.77 1.87 -6.29
CA MET A 161 -0.49 2.46 -5.86
C MET A 161 0.64 1.43 -5.75
N MET A 162 0.35 0.24 -5.21
CA MET A 162 1.32 -0.84 -5.11
C MET A 162 1.73 -1.41 -6.48
N ASN A 163 0.76 -1.58 -7.37
CA ASN A 163 1.00 -2.11 -8.71
C ASN A 163 1.80 -1.13 -9.56
N ASP A 164 1.57 0.18 -9.40
CA ASP A 164 2.39 1.23 -10.02
C ASP A 164 3.82 1.17 -9.47
N TRP A 165 3.99 1.03 -8.15
CA TRP A 165 5.31 0.83 -7.55
C TRP A 165 6.03 -0.42 -8.07
N ILE A 166 5.32 -1.53 -8.28
CA ILE A 166 5.90 -2.77 -8.80
C ILE A 166 6.23 -2.67 -10.29
N LYS A 167 5.39 -2.02 -11.10
CA LYS A 167 5.55 -1.96 -12.56
C LYS A 167 6.49 -0.86 -13.01
N SER A 168 6.38 0.31 -12.39
CA SER A 168 7.16 1.48 -12.75
C SER A 168 8.14 1.93 -11.66
N GLY A 169 7.99 1.53 -10.41
CA GLY A 169 8.85 2.08 -9.35
C GLY A 169 8.58 3.56 -9.08
N ASP A 170 7.45 4.08 -9.57
CA ASP A 170 6.93 5.40 -9.22
C ASP A 170 6.00 5.28 -8.02
N LEU A 171 6.10 6.24 -7.09
CA LEU A 171 5.21 6.35 -5.95
C LEU A 171 4.26 7.52 -6.18
N VAL A 172 3.06 7.23 -6.66
CA VAL A 172 1.99 8.23 -6.79
C VAL A 172 1.10 8.14 -5.57
N ASP A 173 1.52 8.80 -4.48
CA ASP A 173 0.76 8.86 -3.23
C ASP A 173 0.54 10.31 -2.75
N PRO A 174 -0.49 11.01 -3.27
CA PRO A 174 -0.78 12.40 -2.90
C PRO A 174 -1.16 12.57 -1.42
N HIS A 175 -1.64 11.52 -0.76
CA HIS A 175 -2.23 11.58 0.58
C HIS A 175 -1.40 10.89 1.66
N LYS A 176 -0.24 10.30 1.32
CA LYS A 176 0.65 9.55 2.23
C LYS A 176 -0.06 8.38 2.90
N GLU A 177 -0.86 7.66 2.13
CA GLU A 177 -1.68 6.53 2.57
C GLU A 177 -1.02 5.16 2.36
N PHE A 178 0.02 5.12 1.52
CA PHE A 178 0.69 3.90 1.13
C PHE A 178 1.74 3.45 2.17
N MET A 179 2.14 2.17 2.10
CA MET A 179 3.13 1.60 3.03
C MET A 179 4.55 2.13 2.81
N ILE A 180 4.85 2.71 1.66
CA ILE A 180 6.19 3.22 1.31
C ILE A 180 6.15 4.74 1.32
N TYR A 181 7.05 5.34 2.10
CA TYR A 181 7.27 6.78 2.11
C TYR A 181 8.60 7.15 1.46
N GLU A 182 8.53 8.04 0.48
CA GLU A 182 9.71 8.63 -0.16
C GLU A 182 10.16 9.87 0.64
N GLN A 183 11.37 9.81 1.20
CA GLN A 183 11.96 10.96 1.87
C GLN A 183 12.29 12.05 0.84
N PRO A 184 11.93 13.32 1.10
CA PRO A 184 12.33 14.42 0.23
C PRO A 184 13.86 14.54 0.24
N THR A 185 14.47 14.63 -0.94
CA THR A 185 15.92 14.80 -1.08
C THR A 185 16.36 16.15 -0.50
N ASP A 186 17.03 16.13 0.65
CA ASP A 186 17.77 17.30 1.13
C ASP A 186 19.01 17.48 0.25
N GLN A 187 19.09 18.61 -0.45
CA GLN A 187 20.18 18.95 -1.39
C GLN A 187 21.58 19.09 -0.73
N ASN A 188 21.69 18.89 0.59
CA ASN A 188 22.88 19.23 1.38
C ASN A 188 23.67 18.04 1.95
N GLN A 189 23.33 16.80 1.62
CA GLN A 189 24.12 15.64 2.07
C GLN A 189 24.87 15.01 0.89
N GLN A 190 26.19 15.18 0.90
CA GLN A 190 27.14 14.41 0.09
C GLN A 190 27.17 12.95 0.57
N ASN A 191 26.07 12.24 0.41
CA ASN A 191 26.00 10.81 0.68
C ASN A 191 26.29 10.06 -0.63
N THR A 192 27.22 9.13 -0.57
CA THR A 192 27.59 8.17 -1.62
C THR A 192 26.33 7.56 -2.26
N GLU A 193 26.35 7.33 -3.58
CA GLU A 193 25.20 6.83 -4.36
C GLU A 193 24.59 5.52 -3.80
N GLU A 194 25.37 4.72 -3.04
CA GLU A 194 24.90 3.52 -2.33
C GLU A 194 23.97 3.82 -1.14
N SER A 195 24.18 4.94 -0.44
CA SER A 195 23.33 5.44 0.65
C SER A 195 22.02 6.05 0.14
N TYR A 196 21.96 6.43 -1.14
CA TYR A 196 20.84 7.15 -1.73
C TYR A 196 19.58 6.28 -1.85
N LEU A 197 19.69 5.01 -2.27
CA LEU A 197 18.53 4.12 -2.45
C LEU A 197 18.05 3.46 -1.15
N GLN A 198 18.95 3.24 -0.19
CA GLN A 198 18.59 2.65 1.09
C GLN A 198 17.82 3.64 1.98
N ASN A 199 18.22 4.91 1.98
CA ASN A 199 17.62 5.91 2.86
C ASN A 199 16.38 6.60 2.25
N ARG A 200 16.23 6.62 0.91
CA ARG A 200 15.12 7.33 0.24
C ARG A 200 13.75 6.70 0.46
N PHE A 201 13.65 5.38 0.60
CA PHE A 201 12.38 4.67 0.79
C PHE A 201 12.31 4.03 2.16
N SER A 202 11.34 4.49 2.96
CA SER A 202 11.06 3.99 4.31
C SER A 202 9.70 3.31 4.36
N ILE A 203 9.57 2.30 5.21
CA ILE A 203 8.30 1.60 5.45
C ILE A 203 7.55 2.34 6.55
N VAL A 204 6.27 2.61 6.33
CA VAL A 204 5.36 3.19 7.31
C VAL A 204 4.49 2.08 7.90
N ASP A 205 4.88 1.55 9.05
CA ASP A 205 4.24 0.37 9.68
C ASP A 205 2.72 0.55 9.89
N GLN A 206 2.26 1.77 10.15
CA GLN A 206 0.83 2.07 10.34
C GLN A 206 0.00 1.86 9.08
N ASN A 207 0.60 2.03 7.90
CA ASN A 207 -0.05 1.90 6.60
C ASN A 207 0.18 0.52 5.96
N VAL A 208 0.92 -0.37 6.62
CA VAL A 208 1.12 -1.74 6.16
C VAL A 208 -0.17 -2.51 6.34
N PHE A 209 -0.73 -3.03 5.25
CA PHE A 209 -1.89 -3.92 5.33
C PHE A 209 -1.48 -5.23 6.00
N CYS A 210 -2.20 -5.65 7.03
CA CYS A 210 -1.82 -6.76 7.91
C CYS A 210 -1.59 -8.08 7.16
N LEU A 211 -2.37 -8.36 6.11
CA LEU A 211 -2.24 -9.55 5.26
C LEU A 211 -0.92 -9.62 4.47
N MET A 212 -0.17 -8.51 4.40
CA MET A 212 1.06 -8.42 3.61
C MET A 212 2.32 -8.20 4.47
N LYS A 213 2.22 -8.25 5.80
CA LYS A 213 3.34 -7.99 6.72
C LYS A 213 4.59 -8.80 6.40
N ASP A 214 4.44 -10.06 6.03
CA ASP A 214 5.56 -10.96 5.77
C ASP A 214 6.28 -10.72 4.43
N CYS A 215 5.62 -10.03 3.48
CA CYS A 215 6.17 -9.76 2.15
C CYS A 215 6.51 -8.29 1.89
N VAL A 216 6.25 -7.37 2.83
CA VAL A 216 6.52 -5.92 2.68
C VAL A 216 7.94 -5.63 2.23
N HIS A 217 8.95 -6.21 2.91
CA HIS A 217 10.35 -5.96 2.57
C HIS A 217 10.68 -6.38 1.13
N LYS A 218 10.08 -7.47 0.65
CA LYS A 218 10.24 -7.92 -0.74
C LYS A 218 9.59 -6.96 -1.71
N ILE A 219 8.38 -6.46 -1.41
CA ILE A 219 7.67 -5.46 -2.24
C ILE A 219 8.50 -4.17 -2.38
N VAL A 220 9.09 -3.69 -1.29
CA VAL A 220 9.99 -2.53 -1.31
C VAL A 220 11.21 -2.79 -2.19
N ASN A 221 11.84 -3.96 -2.04
CA ASN A 221 13.01 -4.31 -2.84
C ASN A 221 12.69 -4.46 -4.33
N ILE A 222 11.53 -5.02 -4.69
CA ILE A 222 11.06 -5.11 -6.08
C ILE A 222 11.04 -3.72 -6.71
N GLY A 223 10.35 -2.75 -6.10
CA GLY A 223 10.28 -1.41 -6.69
C GLY A 223 11.63 -0.68 -6.69
N LYS A 224 12.51 -0.92 -5.70
CA LYS A 224 13.90 -0.44 -5.74
C LYS A 224 14.64 -1.00 -6.97
N TYR A 225 14.51 -2.29 -7.25
CA TYR A 225 15.12 -2.91 -8.44
C TYR A 225 14.53 -2.34 -9.72
N VAL A 226 13.20 -2.20 -9.80
CA VAL A 226 12.52 -1.61 -10.97
C VAL A 226 13.02 -0.19 -11.24
N ARG A 227 13.19 0.61 -10.19
CA ARG A 227 13.67 1.99 -10.33
C ARG A 227 15.10 2.08 -10.84
N ILE A 228 16.01 1.23 -10.34
CA ILE A 228 17.38 1.11 -10.87
C ILE A 228 17.35 0.73 -12.35
N ILE A 229 16.50 -0.24 -12.70
CA ILE A 229 16.32 -0.70 -14.07
C ILE A 229 15.81 0.43 -14.96
N GLN A 230 14.85 1.24 -14.49
CA GLN A 230 14.30 2.35 -15.28
C GLN A 230 15.26 3.51 -15.49
N GLN A 231 16.14 3.77 -14.53
CA GLN A 231 17.22 4.75 -14.71
C GLN A 231 18.22 4.30 -15.79
N SER A 232 18.28 3.00 -16.08
CA SER A 232 19.04 2.49 -17.21
C SER A 232 18.24 2.61 -18.52
N ASP A 233 18.87 3.03 -19.63
CA ASP A 233 18.21 3.31 -20.93
C ASP A 233 17.39 2.17 -21.54
N LYS A 234 17.42 0.96 -20.97
CA LYS A 234 16.59 -0.18 -21.40
C LYS A 234 15.28 -0.17 -20.63
N LYS A 235 14.20 0.31 -21.26
CA LYS A 235 12.82 0.09 -20.77
C LYS A 235 12.52 -1.41 -20.71
N ILE A 236 12.60 -2.00 -19.53
CA ILE A 236 12.14 -3.39 -19.34
C ILE A 236 10.62 -3.42 -19.41
N ASN A 237 10.12 -4.34 -20.24
CA ASN A 237 8.70 -4.50 -20.48
C ASN A 237 8.09 -5.34 -19.34
N MET A 238 7.80 -4.74 -18.19
CA MET A 238 7.02 -5.38 -17.11
C MET A 238 5.52 -5.49 -17.44
N LYS A 239 5.16 -5.55 -18.74
CA LYS A 239 3.77 -5.60 -19.21
C LYS A 239 3.07 -6.93 -18.94
N ASN A 240 3.84 -8.01 -18.77
CA ASN A 240 3.31 -9.36 -18.56
C ASN A 240 3.14 -9.71 -17.08
N VAL A 241 3.46 -8.80 -16.16
CA VAL A 241 3.25 -9.04 -14.73
C VAL A 241 1.79 -8.84 -14.42
N GLU A 242 1.12 -9.92 -14.03
CA GLU A 242 -0.24 -9.84 -13.51
C GLU A 242 -0.29 -8.93 -12.28
N LEU A 243 -1.28 -8.05 -12.26
CA LEU A 243 -1.52 -7.13 -11.15
C LEU A 243 -1.83 -7.93 -9.88
N LEU A 244 -1.38 -7.41 -8.73
CA LEU A 244 -1.85 -7.85 -7.43
C LEU A 244 -3.25 -7.31 -7.21
N GLU A 245 -4.18 -8.23 -6.98
CA GLU A 245 -5.56 -7.92 -6.64
C GLU A 245 -5.82 -8.26 -5.17
N PHE A 246 -6.93 -7.76 -4.64
CA PHE A 246 -7.34 -8.08 -3.28
C PHE A 246 -7.76 -9.55 -3.16
N SER A 247 -7.14 -10.24 -2.20
CA SER A 247 -7.51 -11.57 -1.74
C SER A 247 -7.47 -11.62 -0.20
N LEU A 248 -8.27 -12.50 0.40
CA LEU A 248 -8.20 -12.78 1.84
C LEU A 248 -7.09 -13.77 2.19
N GLU A 249 -6.51 -14.45 1.19
CA GLU A 249 -5.48 -15.46 1.40
C GLU A 249 -4.09 -14.82 1.51
N GLU A 250 -3.46 -14.89 2.69
CA GLU A 250 -2.10 -14.37 2.91
C GLU A 250 -1.08 -15.03 1.96
N ASN A 251 -1.24 -16.33 1.71
CA ASN A 251 -0.36 -17.10 0.82
C ASN A 251 -0.37 -16.58 -0.63
N TYR A 252 -1.49 -16.03 -1.10
CA TYR A 252 -1.60 -15.46 -2.44
C TYR A 252 -0.59 -14.32 -2.62
N TYR A 253 -0.52 -13.41 -1.66
CA TYR A 253 0.41 -12.27 -1.72
C TYR A 253 1.86 -12.73 -1.68
N ILE A 254 2.17 -13.72 -0.84
CA ILE A 254 3.55 -14.24 -0.71
C ILE A 254 3.99 -14.90 -2.01
N GLN A 255 3.16 -15.78 -2.59
CA GLN A 255 3.49 -16.50 -3.83
C GLN A 255 3.70 -15.53 -4.99
N LYS A 256 2.74 -14.62 -5.20
CA LYS A 256 2.79 -13.66 -6.30
C LYS A 256 3.94 -12.67 -6.14
N THR A 257 4.21 -12.20 -4.92
CA THR A 257 5.39 -11.36 -4.63
C THR A 257 6.69 -12.10 -4.92
N ASN A 258 6.80 -13.37 -4.56
CA ASN A 258 8.00 -14.17 -4.85
C ASN A 258 8.23 -14.37 -6.36
N GLU A 259 7.16 -14.60 -7.11
CA GLU A 259 7.22 -14.71 -8.57
C GLU A 259 7.73 -13.40 -9.20
N ILE A 260 7.12 -12.28 -8.84
CA ILE A 260 7.51 -10.95 -9.31
C ILE A 260 8.95 -10.63 -8.92
N HIS A 261 9.34 -10.94 -7.68
CA HIS A 261 10.70 -10.77 -7.21
C HIS A 261 11.69 -11.59 -8.02
N SER A 262 11.41 -12.87 -8.29
CA SER A 262 12.27 -13.75 -9.08
C SER A 262 12.48 -13.23 -10.51
N ILE A 263 11.41 -12.76 -11.15
CA ILE A 263 11.47 -12.16 -12.49
C ILE A 263 12.32 -10.89 -12.44
N THR A 264 12.06 -10.01 -11.47
CA THR A 264 12.74 -8.72 -11.35
C THR A 264 14.23 -8.89 -11.01
N SER A 265 14.57 -9.79 -10.09
CA SER A 265 15.96 -10.06 -9.71
C SER A 265 16.76 -10.67 -10.85
N LYS A 266 16.17 -11.60 -11.62
CA LYS A 266 16.81 -12.17 -12.82
C LYS A 266 17.06 -11.09 -13.87
N ASN A 267 16.10 -10.21 -14.10
CA ASN A 267 16.25 -9.11 -15.05
C ASN A 267 17.34 -8.12 -14.62
N LEU A 268 17.39 -7.76 -13.33
CA LEU A 268 18.46 -6.92 -12.79
C LEU A 268 19.84 -7.58 -12.97
N LEU A 269 19.95 -8.86 -12.63
CA LEU A 269 21.20 -9.62 -12.80
C LEU A 269 21.63 -9.72 -14.27
N ASN A 270 20.69 -9.96 -15.19
CA ASN A 270 21.00 -10.00 -16.61
C ASN A 270 21.49 -8.62 -17.10
N LEU A 271 20.85 -7.52 -16.68
CA LEU A 271 21.33 -6.18 -17.03
C LEU A 271 22.74 -5.91 -16.49
N LEU A 272 23.00 -6.30 -15.25
CA LEU A 272 24.29 -6.14 -14.59
C LEU A 272 25.39 -7.00 -15.23
N GLN A 273 25.04 -8.22 -15.66
CA GLN A 273 25.94 -9.12 -16.39
C GLN A 273 26.23 -8.60 -17.80
N ASP A 274 25.22 -8.08 -18.51
CA ASP A 274 25.35 -7.60 -19.89
C ASP A 274 26.04 -6.22 -20.01
N ARG A 275 25.86 -5.32 -19.04
CA ARG A 275 26.33 -3.91 -19.12
C ARG A 275 27.68 -3.69 -18.44
N HIS A 276 27.91 -4.32 -17.29
CA HIS A 276 29.07 -4.03 -16.44
C HIS A 276 30.06 -5.18 -16.38
N ASN A 277 29.84 -6.25 -17.16
CA ASN A 277 30.57 -7.50 -17.09
C ASN A 277 30.99 -7.79 -15.64
N LEU A 278 30.04 -8.04 -14.75
CA LEU A 278 30.33 -8.19 -13.32
C LEU A 278 31.45 -9.22 -13.04
N TYR A 279 31.57 -10.22 -13.92
CA TYR A 279 32.69 -11.15 -13.95
C TYR A 279 34.03 -10.48 -14.18
N ASP A 280 34.11 -9.50 -15.07
CA ASP A 280 35.31 -8.69 -15.33
C ASP A 280 35.63 -7.87 -14.09
N VAL A 281 34.66 -7.17 -13.50
CA VAL A 281 34.86 -6.40 -12.26
C VAL A 281 35.37 -7.28 -11.12
N PHE A 282 34.79 -8.47 -10.90
CA PHE A 282 35.30 -9.40 -9.89
C PHE A 282 36.68 -9.96 -10.24
N SER A 283 36.95 -10.18 -11.52
CA SER A 283 38.26 -10.61 -12.00
C SER A 283 39.32 -9.53 -11.80
N HIS A 284 38.98 -8.26 -12.03
CA HIS A 284 39.78 -7.09 -11.74
C HIS A 284 40.07 -6.97 -10.23
N LEU A 285 39.03 -7.08 -9.39
CA LEU A 285 39.18 -7.02 -7.94
C LEU A 285 40.10 -8.14 -7.44
N LYS A 286 39.92 -9.37 -7.96
CA LYS A 286 40.79 -10.49 -7.63
C LYS A 286 42.23 -10.28 -8.11
N ALA A 287 42.42 -9.77 -9.32
CA ALA A 287 43.75 -9.58 -9.90
C ALA A 287 44.54 -8.49 -9.17
N VAL A 288 43.89 -7.36 -8.88
CA VAL A 288 44.52 -6.14 -8.35
C VAL A 288 44.47 -6.06 -6.82
N TYR A 289 43.28 -6.17 -6.22
CA TYR A 289 43.10 -5.95 -4.77
C TYR A 289 43.42 -7.17 -3.92
N LEU A 290 43.12 -8.37 -4.40
CA LEU A 290 43.48 -9.62 -3.71
C LEU A 290 44.87 -10.14 -4.09
N PHE A 291 45.65 -9.33 -4.82
CA PHE A 291 46.99 -9.66 -5.28
C PHE A 291 47.08 -11.01 -6.02
N GLY A 292 46.02 -11.38 -6.74
CA GLY A 292 45.95 -12.66 -7.47
C GLY A 292 46.96 -12.76 -8.61
N LYS A 293 47.45 -11.62 -9.12
CA LYS A 293 48.49 -11.54 -10.16
C LYS A 293 49.77 -10.95 -9.56
N LYS A 294 50.72 -11.83 -9.21
CA LYS A 294 52.00 -11.43 -8.62
C LYS A 294 52.81 -10.49 -9.51
N ASP A 295 52.75 -10.68 -10.83
CA ASP A 295 53.47 -9.85 -11.81
C ASP A 295 53.21 -8.34 -11.67
N ILE A 296 51.96 -7.95 -11.34
CA ILE A 296 51.58 -6.53 -11.13
C ILE A 296 52.33 -5.99 -9.90
N MET A 297 52.31 -6.76 -8.82
CA MET A 297 52.92 -6.37 -7.55
C MET A 297 54.44 -6.42 -7.60
N ASP A 298 55.02 -7.42 -8.25
CA ASP A 298 56.46 -7.55 -8.38
C ASP A 298 57.02 -6.38 -9.19
N TRP A 299 56.34 -6.00 -10.28
CA TRP A 299 56.75 -4.84 -11.08
C TRP A 299 56.53 -3.52 -10.34
N PHE A 300 55.37 -3.33 -9.71
CA PHE A 300 55.07 -2.15 -8.92
C PHE A 300 56.06 -1.99 -7.77
N TRP A 301 56.34 -3.07 -7.04
CA TRP A 301 57.27 -3.08 -5.92
C TRP A 301 58.68 -2.69 -6.35
N VAL A 302 59.20 -3.29 -7.43
CA VAL A 302 60.54 -2.97 -7.95
C VAL A 302 60.68 -1.49 -8.34
N LYS A 303 59.62 -0.87 -8.87
CA LYS A 303 59.67 0.56 -9.26
C LYS A 303 59.36 1.52 -8.12
N ALA A 304 58.47 1.13 -7.21
CA ALA A 304 58.02 1.98 -6.11
C ALA A 304 58.95 1.90 -4.89
N GLU A 305 59.79 0.86 -4.75
CA GLU A 305 60.63 0.63 -3.57
C GLU A 305 61.54 1.83 -3.23
N GLU A 306 62.19 2.44 -4.21
CA GLU A 306 63.06 3.61 -3.97
C GLU A 306 62.30 4.87 -3.53
N HIS A 307 61.03 4.98 -3.94
CA HIS A 307 60.16 6.11 -3.59
C HIS A 307 59.40 5.88 -2.28
N LEU A 308 59.00 4.65 -1.98
CA LEU A 308 58.30 4.26 -0.74
C LEU A 308 59.21 4.27 0.49
N LYS A 309 60.54 4.17 0.32
CA LYS A 309 61.52 4.33 1.41
C LYS A 309 61.66 5.78 1.91
N LYS A 310 61.10 6.77 1.21
CA LYS A 310 61.16 8.19 1.59
C LYS A 310 60.09 8.54 2.63
N VAL A 311 60.31 9.60 3.41
CA VAL A 311 59.37 10.07 4.45
C VAL A 311 58.01 10.44 3.81
N PRO A 312 56.86 10.15 4.44
CA PRO A 312 55.54 10.34 3.82
C PRO A 312 55.24 11.76 3.33
N SER A 313 55.92 12.78 3.86
CA SER A 313 55.81 14.18 3.44
C SER A 313 56.39 14.47 2.04
N GLN A 314 57.24 13.58 1.51
CA GLN A 314 57.90 13.70 0.20
C GLN A 314 57.31 12.74 -0.85
N LEU A 315 56.26 12.00 -0.50
CA LEU A 315 55.56 11.10 -1.42
C LEU A 315 54.65 11.91 -2.34
N SER A 316 54.99 11.97 -3.62
CA SER A 316 54.08 12.48 -4.64
C SER A 316 53.12 11.37 -5.08
N LEU A 317 51.86 11.46 -4.64
CA LEU A 317 50.75 10.59 -5.09
C LEU A 317 50.67 10.44 -6.62
N PRO A 318 50.90 11.51 -7.44
CA PRO A 318 50.87 11.40 -8.89
C PRO A 318 51.95 10.47 -9.48
N GLN A 319 53.14 10.41 -8.88
CA GLN A 319 54.20 9.51 -9.37
C GLN A 319 53.88 8.04 -9.06
N LEU A 320 53.28 7.76 -7.91
CA LEU A 320 52.82 6.42 -7.56
C LEU A 320 51.68 5.95 -8.47
N GLN A 321 50.78 6.85 -8.87
CA GLN A 321 49.74 6.56 -9.85
C GLN A 321 50.36 6.21 -11.22
N ILE A 322 51.34 6.96 -11.69
CA ILE A 322 52.06 6.65 -12.95
C ILE A 322 52.77 5.29 -12.86
N TYR A 323 53.39 4.95 -11.72
CA TYR A 323 54.01 3.64 -11.53
C TYR A 323 52.97 2.51 -11.50
N LEU A 324 51.79 2.75 -10.94
CA LEU A 324 50.70 1.79 -10.96
C LEU A 324 50.14 1.61 -12.39
N ASP A 325 49.90 2.69 -13.12
CA ASP A 325 49.41 2.63 -14.51
C ASP A 325 50.40 1.91 -15.43
N THR A 326 51.69 2.16 -15.24
CA THR A 326 52.74 1.47 -15.99
C THR A 326 52.90 0.00 -15.58
N ALA A 327 52.64 -0.36 -14.32
CA ALA A 327 52.56 -1.76 -13.87
C ALA A 327 51.36 -2.49 -14.48
N LEU A 328 50.21 -1.83 -14.53
CA LEU A 328 48.97 -2.38 -15.10
C LEU A 328 49.12 -2.60 -16.61
N SER A 329 49.75 -1.66 -17.34
CA SER A 329 49.97 -1.77 -18.80
C SER A 329 51.04 -2.79 -19.22
N SER A 330 52.04 -3.05 -18.37
CA SER A 330 53.16 -3.95 -18.68
C SER A 330 52.98 -5.38 -18.19
N SER A 331 51.97 -5.62 -17.36
CA SER A 331 51.66 -6.93 -16.78
C SER A 331 50.68 -7.72 -17.63
N SER A 332 50.52 -9.01 -17.29
CA SER A 332 49.52 -9.91 -17.88
C SER A 332 48.06 -9.46 -17.68
N TYR A 333 47.83 -8.37 -16.94
CA TYR A 333 46.54 -7.70 -16.76
C TYR A 333 46.01 -7.10 -18.08
N ALA A 334 46.87 -6.42 -18.85
CA ALA A 334 46.51 -5.79 -20.12
C ALA A 334 46.08 -6.77 -21.22
N GLN A 335 46.34 -8.08 -21.05
CA GLN A 335 45.94 -9.13 -21.98
C GLN A 335 44.53 -9.69 -21.67
N LEU A 336 44.02 -9.49 -20.46
CA LEU A 336 42.73 -10.01 -20.02
C LEU A 336 41.59 -9.02 -20.25
N PHE A 337 41.87 -7.72 -20.25
CA PHE A 337 40.88 -6.65 -20.43
C PHE A 337 41.40 -5.60 -21.41
N PRO A 338 41.22 -5.81 -22.73
CA PRO A 338 41.74 -4.91 -23.75
C PRO A 338 40.94 -3.60 -23.91
N ASP A 339 39.70 -3.56 -23.37
CA ASP A 339 38.74 -2.47 -23.56
C ASP A 339 38.82 -1.34 -22.51
N ASP A 340 39.65 -1.49 -21.46
CA ASP A 340 39.89 -0.44 -20.43
C ASP A 340 40.99 0.57 -20.86
N LYS A 341 41.13 0.82 -22.17
CA LYS A 341 42.09 1.80 -22.74
C LYS A 341 41.47 3.13 -23.08
#